data_AF-A0A2V8T307-F1
#
_entry.id   AF-A0A2V8T307-F1
#
_cell.length_a   1.000
_cell.length_b   1.000
_cell.length_c   1.000
_cell.angle_alpha   90.00
_cell.angle_beta   90.00
_cell.angle_gamma   90.00
#
_symmetry.space_group_name_H-M   'P 1'
#
loop_
_entity.id
_entity.type
_entity.pdbx_description
1 polymer ?
#
loop_
_entity_poly.entity_id
_entity_poly.type
_entity_poly.pdbx_seq_one_letter_code
_entity_poly.pdbx_strand_id
1 'polypeptide(L)'
;MVGTVSAQGPAGTYAIRNARIITVTGPVIENGTVVIANGKIAAVGASASVPSGAKVIEGKGLSVYPGMIDADTEIGLTEIGSVAGSVDTNEIGDNNANIH
;
A
#
# COMPACT_ATOMS: atom_id res chain seq x y z
N MET A 1 1.37 -27.66 10.33
CA MET A 1 2.62 -26.89 10.09
C MET A 1 2.20 -25.45 9.83
N VAL A 2 2.35 -24.54 10.81
CA VAL A 2 1.89 -23.15 10.67
C VAL A 2 3.02 -22.31 10.07
N GLY A 3 2.81 -21.79 8.87
CA GLY A 3 3.74 -20.85 8.25
C GLY A 3 3.60 -19.47 8.89
N THR A 4 4.62 -19.02 9.61
CA THR A 4 4.69 -17.64 10.10
C THR A 4 4.86 -16.68 8.91
N VAL A 5 3.78 -16.00 8.52
CA VAL A 5 3.84 -14.95 7.49
C VAL A 5 4.52 -13.72 8.08
N SER A 6 5.84 -13.67 8.00
CA SER A 6 6.61 -12.49 8.36
C SER A 6 6.32 -11.38 7.35
N ALA A 7 5.80 -10.24 7.82
CA ALA A 7 5.52 -9.05 7.02
C ALA A 7 6.81 -8.31 6.62
N GLN A 8 7.76 -9.02 6.00
CA GLN A 8 8.98 -8.46 5.47
C GLN A 8 8.62 -7.67 4.20
N GLY A 9 8.60 -6.34 4.33
CA GLY A 9 8.33 -5.44 3.20
C GLY A 9 9.26 -5.70 2.02
N PRO A 10 8.81 -5.43 0.78
CA PRO A 10 9.41 -5.94 -0.45
C PRO A 10 10.92 -5.67 -0.51
N ALA A 11 11.67 -6.75 -0.81
CA ALA A 11 13.12 -6.69 -0.94
C ALA A 11 13.50 -5.78 -2.12
N GLY A 12 14.30 -4.76 -1.84
CA GLY A 12 14.61 -3.71 -2.80
C GLY A 12 14.86 -2.35 -2.14
N THR A 13 15.37 -1.41 -2.93
CA THR A 13 15.59 -0.02 -2.52
C THR A 13 14.79 0.92 -3.41
N TYR A 14 14.11 1.88 -2.81
CA TYR A 14 13.28 2.89 -3.45
C TYR A 14 13.70 4.28 -2.95
N ALA A 15 13.56 5.30 -3.78
CA ALA A 15 13.80 6.68 -3.36
C ALA A 15 12.76 7.62 -3.95
N ILE A 16 11.91 8.22 -3.11
CA ILE A 16 11.02 9.31 -3.50
C ILE A 16 11.81 10.60 -3.35
N ARG A 17 12.08 11.34 -4.43
CA ARG A 17 12.91 12.55 -4.42
C ARG A 17 12.13 13.81 -4.79
N ASN A 18 12.71 14.97 -4.50
CA ASN A 18 12.18 16.31 -4.83
C ASN A 18 10.78 16.59 -4.27
N ALA A 19 10.39 15.91 -3.19
CA ALA A 19 9.05 15.95 -2.62
C ALA A 19 8.97 16.89 -1.42
N ARG A 20 7.77 17.40 -1.15
CA ARG A 20 7.43 18.08 0.10
C ARG A 20 7.11 17.04 1.17
N ILE A 21 8.03 16.78 2.09
CA ILE A 21 7.88 15.70 3.08
C ILE A 21 7.30 16.27 4.37
N ILE A 22 6.12 15.80 4.74
CA ILE A 22 5.47 16.08 6.01
C ILE A 22 5.94 15.04 7.03
N THR A 23 6.52 15.48 8.13
CA THR A 23 7.00 14.59 9.21
C THR A 23 6.02 14.60 10.38
N VAL A 24 5.97 13.53 11.18
CA VAL A 24 4.99 13.39 12.30
C VAL A 24 5.29 14.38 13.44
N THR A 25 6.57 14.55 13.76
CA THR A 25 7.04 15.21 14.99
C THR A 25 8.11 16.29 14.75
N GLY A 26 8.41 16.61 13.49
CA GLY A 26 9.46 17.55 13.10
C GLY A 26 8.93 18.63 12.14
N PRO A 27 9.84 19.46 11.59
CA PRO A 27 9.48 20.41 10.55
C PRO A 27 9.10 19.70 9.23
N VAL A 28 8.41 20.44 8.36
CA VAL A 28 8.22 20.05 6.96
C VAL A 28 9.53 20.24 6.19
N ILE A 29 9.86 19.29 5.31
CA ILE A 29 10.99 19.38 4.39
C ILE A 29 10.42 19.72 3.01
N GLU A 30 10.41 21.01 2.64
CA GLU A 30 9.74 21.50 1.42
C GLU A 30 10.34 20.95 0.10
N ASN A 31 11.61 20.54 0.12
CA ASN A 31 12.25 19.82 -0.98
C ASN A 31 13.22 18.79 -0.39
N GLY A 32 12.89 17.50 -0.46
CA GLY A 32 13.75 16.43 0.02
C GLY A 32 13.49 15.06 -0.57
N THR A 33 14.24 14.09 -0.06
CA THR A 33 14.19 12.68 -0.47
C THR A 33 13.84 11.79 0.72
N VAL A 34 13.02 10.77 0.48
CA VAL A 34 12.79 9.62 1.37
C VAL A 34 13.40 8.39 0.70
N VAL A 35 14.36 7.75 1.37
CA VAL A 35 14.98 6.50 0.93
C VAL A 35 14.43 5.34 1.75
N ILE A 36 13.91 4.32 1.06
CA ILE A 36 13.32 3.12 1.66
C ILE A 36 14.15 1.92 1.19
N ALA A 37 14.66 1.11 2.12
CA ALA A 37 15.40 -0.11 1.84
C ALA A 37 14.79 -1.29 2.62
N ASN A 38 14.44 -2.37 1.92
CA ASN A 38 13.92 -3.61 2.51
C ASN A 38 12.77 -3.39 3.51
N GLY A 39 11.80 -2.55 3.12
CA GLY A 39 10.64 -2.20 3.93
C GLY A 39 10.87 -1.17 5.05
N LYS A 40 12.08 -0.62 5.22
CA LYS A 40 12.41 0.37 6.27
C LYS A 40 12.87 1.70 5.67
N ILE A 41 12.55 2.82 6.32
CA ILE A 41 13.12 4.12 5.96
C ILE A 41 14.61 4.11 6.35
N ALA A 42 15.49 4.28 5.37
CA ALA A 42 16.93 4.29 5.54
C ALA A 42 17.50 5.71 5.66
N ALA A 43 16.86 6.70 5.01
CA ALA A 43 17.18 8.11 5.14
C ALA A 43 15.97 8.99 4.81
N VAL A 44 15.90 10.17 5.42
CA VAL A 44 14.93 11.22 5.07
C VAL A 44 15.57 12.60 5.27
N GLY A 45 15.37 13.53 4.32
CA GLY A 45 15.88 14.89 4.44
C GLY A 45 16.13 15.59 3.10
N ALA A 46 16.44 16.89 3.15
CA ALA A 46 16.86 17.66 1.98
C ALA A 46 18.19 17.13 1.38
N SER A 47 19.11 16.70 2.25
CA SER A 47 20.43 16.15 1.86
C SER A 47 20.45 14.62 1.67
N ALA A 48 19.29 13.95 1.68
CA ALA A 48 19.23 12.50 1.56
C ALA A 48 19.51 12.05 0.11
N SER A 49 20.67 11.44 -0.11
CA SER A 49 21.11 10.98 -1.43
C SER A 49 20.38 9.70 -1.88
N VAL A 50 20.07 9.62 -3.17
CA VAL A 50 19.51 8.42 -3.81
C VAL A 50 20.59 7.33 -3.94
N PRO A 51 20.41 6.12 -3.38
CA PRO A 51 21.38 5.03 -3.54
C PRO A 51 21.46 4.50 -4.98
N SER A 52 22.64 4.02 -5.37
CA SER A 52 22.83 3.32 -6.64
C SER A 52 21.92 2.09 -6.75
N GLY A 53 21.17 1.96 -7.85
CA GLY A 53 20.23 0.87 -8.07
C GLY A 53 18.88 1.02 -7.36
N ALA A 54 18.62 2.12 -6.65
CA ALA A 54 17.30 2.41 -6.09
C ALA A 54 16.29 2.73 -7.20
N LYS A 55 15.06 2.20 -7.09
CA LYS A 55 13.93 2.63 -7.94
C LYS A 55 13.52 4.04 -7.55
N VAL A 56 13.82 5.00 -8.42
CA VAL A 56 13.49 6.42 -8.20
C VAL A 56 12.00 6.68 -8.49
N ILE A 57 11.38 7.46 -7.62
CA ILE A 57 10.03 8.01 -7.77
C ILE A 57 10.19 9.54 -7.73
N GLU A 58 9.69 10.22 -8.75
CA GLU A 58 9.75 11.68 -8.85
C GLU A 58 8.56 12.30 -8.10
N GLY A 59 8.85 13.06 -7.04
CA GLY A 59 7.84 13.67 -6.16
C GLY A 59 7.66 15.18 -6.34
N LYS A 60 8.26 15.79 -7.38
CA LYS A 60 8.20 17.23 -7.62
C LYS A 60 6.75 17.73 -7.73
N GLY A 61 6.37 18.64 -6.84
CA GLY A 61 5.01 19.20 -6.75
C GLY A 61 4.02 18.32 -5.98
N LEU A 62 4.45 17.17 -5.48
CA LEU A 62 3.68 16.27 -4.62
C LEU A 62 4.16 16.38 -3.16
N SER A 63 3.31 15.95 -2.22
CA SER A 63 3.67 15.81 -0.81
C SER A 63 3.76 14.35 -0.40
N VAL A 64 4.76 14.00 0.41
CA VAL A 64 4.88 12.69 1.06
C VAL A 64 4.43 12.84 2.50
N TYR A 65 3.50 11.97 2.90
CA TYR A 65 3.00 11.86 4.27
C TYR A 65 3.46 10.53 4.89
N PRO A 66 3.43 10.40 6.22
CA PRO A 66 3.36 9.10 6.87
C PRO A 66 2.17 8.28 6.35
N GLY A 67 2.26 6.96 6.39
CA GLY A 67 1.09 6.12 6.13
C GLY A 67 -0.01 6.41 7.16
N MET A 68 -1.24 6.58 6.70
CA MET A 68 -2.38 6.77 7.61
C MET A 68 -2.64 5.48 8.38
N ILE A 69 -2.91 5.62 9.67
CA ILE A 69 -3.29 4.52 10.56
C ILE A 69 -4.77 4.71 10.85
N ASP A 70 -5.59 3.76 10.41
CA ASP A 70 -6.93 3.60 10.93
C ASP A 70 -6.87 2.72 12.19
N ALA A 71 -7.68 3.06 13.18
CA ALA A 71 -7.75 2.41 14.48
C ALA A 71 -9.08 1.70 14.75
N ASP A 72 -10.08 1.90 13.88
CA ASP A 72 -11.44 1.36 14.04
C ASP A 72 -11.94 0.73 12.72
N THR A 73 -11.31 -0.38 12.33
CA THR A 73 -11.63 -1.10 11.09
C THR A 73 -12.49 -2.33 11.36
N GLU A 74 -13.81 -2.20 11.22
CA GLU A 74 -14.65 -3.36 10.90
C GLU A 74 -14.32 -3.80 9.46
N ILE A 75 -13.60 -4.92 9.30
CA ILE A 75 -13.24 -5.47 7.99
C ILE A 75 -14.45 -6.22 7.40
N GLY A 76 -15.53 -5.47 7.15
CA GLY A 76 -16.68 -5.88 6.35
C GLY A 76 -16.39 -5.67 4.86
N LEU A 77 -16.77 -6.64 4.04
CA LEU A 77 -16.53 -6.61 2.59
C LEU A 77 -17.40 -5.55 1.89
N THR A 78 -16.87 -4.35 1.68
CA THR A 78 -17.47 -3.34 0.79
C THR A 78 -17.21 -3.66 -0.69
N GLU A 79 -17.50 -4.91 -1.10
CA GLU A 79 -17.57 -5.35 -2.50
C GLU A 79 -19.01 -5.29 -3.04
N ILE A 80 -19.74 -4.21 -2.73
CA ILE A 80 -21.05 -3.93 -3.33
C ILE A 80 -20.95 -2.60 -4.07
N GLY A 81 -20.47 -2.68 -5.32
CA GLY A 81 -20.06 -1.54 -6.14
C GLY A 81 -20.39 -1.66 -7.64
N SER A 82 -21.33 -2.53 -8.02
CA SER A 82 -21.93 -2.59 -9.37
C SER A 82 -20.98 -2.86 -10.56
N VAL A 83 -20.53 -4.11 -10.71
CA VAL A 83 -20.30 -4.65 -12.06
C VAL A 83 -21.65 -4.79 -12.75
N ALA A 84 -21.80 -4.20 -13.93
CA ALA A 84 -23.08 -4.17 -14.67
C ALA A 84 -23.16 -5.29 -15.71
N GLY A 85 -24.25 -6.06 -15.67
CA GLY A 85 -24.51 -7.21 -16.55
C GLY A 85 -23.93 -8.52 -15.98
N SER A 86 -24.62 -9.66 -16.04
CA SER A 86 -25.89 -9.96 -16.73
C SER A 86 -26.87 -10.70 -15.84
N VAL A 87 -28.15 -10.66 -16.21
CA VAL A 87 -29.19 -11.53 -15.65
C VAL A 87 -29.03 -12.91 -16.28
N ASP A 88 -28.78 -13.94 -15.46
CA ASP A 88 -29.04 -15.35 -15.80
C ASP A 88 -29.85 -15.96 -14.65
N THR A 89 -31.17 -15.93 -14.82
CA THR A 89 -32.17 -16.60 -13.97
C THR A 89 -32.73 -17.78 -14.76
N ASN A 90 -32.63 -19.00 -14.22
CA ASN A 90 -32.85 -20.30 -14.91
C ASN A 90 -31.76 -20.58 -15.98
N GLU A 91 -31.40 -21.81 -16.39
CA GLU A 91 -31.76 -23.22 -16.06
C GLU A 91 -30.60 -24.12 -16.58
N ILE A 92 -30.36 -25.39 -16.23
CA ILE A 92 -31.02 -26.48 -15.47
C ILE A 92 -29.90 -27.20 -14.65
N GLY A 93 -30.17 -28.13 -13.72
CA GLY A 93 -29.06 -28.80 -12.99
C GLY A 93 -29.29 -30.00 -12.05
N ASP A 94 -30.51 -30.53 -11.91
CA ASP A 94 -30.83 -31.93 -11.52
C ASP A 94 -30.09 -32.67 -10.36
N ASN A 95 -30.86 -32.99 -9.29
CA ASN A 95 -30.77 -34.20 -8.43
C ASN A 95 -29.57 -34.32 -7.43
N ASN A 96 -29.65 -34.87 -6.20
CA ASN A 96 -30.70 -35.22 -5.20
C ASN A 96 -29.94 -35.63 -3.87
N ALA A 97 -30.47 -35.94 -2.67
CA ALA A 97 -31.83 -36.07 -2.12
C ALA A 97 -31.89 -35.93 -0.58
N ASN A 98 -33.05 -35.51 -0.06
CA ASN A 98 -33.72 -35.84 1.23
C ASN A 98 -32.94 -36.43 2.45
N ILE A 99 -32.82 -35.62 3.53
CA ILE A 99 -33.08 -35.95 4.95
C ILE A 99 -33.48 -34.65 5.68
N HIS A 100 -34.30 -34.60 6.74
CA HIS A 100 -35.05 -35.62 7.50
C HIS A 100 -36.45 -35.06 7.83
#